data_AF-A0A0M5J3Q7-F1
#
_entry.id   AF-A0A0M5J3Q7-F1
#
_cell.length_a   1.000
_cell.length_b   1.000
_cell.length_c   1.000
_cell.angle_alpha   90.00
_cell.angle_beta   90.00
_cell.angle_gamma   90.00
#
_symmetry.space_group_name_H-M   'P 1'
#
loop_
_entity.id
_entity.type
_entity.pdbx_description
1 polymer ?
#
loop_
_entity_poly.entity_id
_entity_poly.type
_entity_poly.pdbx_seq_one_letter_code
_entity_poly.pdbx_strand_id
1 'polypeptide(L)'
;MSEPGTRPTASPASPLDPAPPEEFVEAARLAPDHWLYLADPAWKGEGPPPEWAVIGQWRSDSAGEIVEWEDNPDYRPSPEAMGWPEPLDPVDRAVQLATTGYGPVEDVTAALAGAEVAVPVTADGEPVRASAPDGTAVVPVYTSPGYLHSLGQLRSVTLPLAELLTRLPAGHSLSLNSSAPVSMVLAAEGLADGPGKTEEEPGKAAGEPETPAP
;
A
#
# COMPACT_ATOMS: atom_id res chain seq x y z
N MET A 1 -63.00 1.71 -35.23
CA MET A 1 -61.63 1.57 -35.74
C MET A 1 -60.74 2.18 -34.68
N SER A 2 -60.22 1.35 -33.77
CA SER A 2 -59.33 1.79 -32.69
C SER A 2 -57.96 1.20 -32.98
N GLU A 3 -56.97 2.04 -33.25
CA GLU A 3 -55.58 1.65 -33.26
C GLU A 3 -55.08 1.57 -31.81
N PRO A 4 -54.47 0.46 -31.37
CA PRO A 4 -53.78 0.42 -30.09
C PRO A 4 -52.42 1.11 -30.23
N GLY A 5 -52.23 2.20 -29.49
CA GLY A 5 -50.97 2.91 -29.39
C GLY A 5 -49.84 2.03 -28.86
N THR A 6 -48.74 2.03 -29.60
CA THR A 6 -47.45 1.46 -29.23
C THR A 6 -47.00 2.01 -27.87
N ARG A 7 -46.83 1.14 -26.88
CA ARG A 7 -46.08 1.49 -25.66
C ARG A 7 -44.63 1.73 -26.06
N PRO A 8 -43.97 2.81 -25.61
CA PRO A 8 -42.53 2.94 -25.77
C PRO A 8 -41.86 1.82 -24.98
N THR A 9 -41.20 0.92 -25.71
CA THR A 9 -40.30 -0.08 -25.17
C THR A 9 -39.14 0.68 -24.53
N ALA A 10 -39.07 0.68 -23.19
CA ALA A 10 -37.87 1.08 -22.49
C ALA A 10 -36.72 0.23 -23.03
N SER A 11 -35.74 0.89 -23.65
CA SER A 11 -34.52 0.23 -24.09
C SER A 11 -33.87 -0.34 -22.83
N PRO A 12 -33.51 -1.64 -22.76
CA PRO A 12 -32.76 -2.15 -21.63
C PRO A 12 -31.46 -1.33 -21.56
N ALA A 13 -31.29 -0.57 -20.49
CA ALA A 13 -30.03 0.09 -20.20
C ALA A 13 -28.93 -0.98 -20.27
N SER A 14 -27.88 -0.71 -21.05
CA SER A 14 -26.70 -1.56 -21.05
C SER A 14 -26.28 -1.78 -19.60
N PRO A 15 -25.96 -3.02 -19.18
CA PRO A 15 -25.48 -3.25 -17.83
C PRO A 15 -24.24 -2.38 -17.61
N LEU A 16 -24.27 -1.56 -16.56
CA LEU A 16 -23.13 -0.75 -16.16
C LEU A 16 -21.97 -1.66 -15.78
N ASP A 17 -20.76 -1.26 -16.16
CA ASP A 17 -19.52 -1.94 -15.80
C ASP A 17 -18.61 -0.92 -15.10
N PRO A 18 -18.31 -1.09 -13.81
CA PRO A 18 -18.80 -2.13 -12.91
C PRO A 18 -20.29 -1.99 -12.55
N ALA A 19 -20.93 -3.12 -12.28
CA ALA A 19 -22.30 -3.15 -11.76
C ALA A 19 -22.34 -2.60 -10.33
N PRO A 20 -23.21 -1.62 -10.01
CA PRO A 20 -23.25 -1.02 -8.69
C PRO A 20 -23.76 -2.02 -7.64
N PRO A 21 -23.12 -2.12 -6.46
CA PRO A 21 -23.65 -2.88 -5.33
C PRO A 21 -25.01 -2.34 -4.85
N GLU A 22 -25.80 -3.17 -4.18
CA GLU A 22 -27.17 -2.82 -3.75
C GLU A 22 -27.20 -1.58 -2.83
N GLU A 23 -26.21 -1.44 -1.95
CA GLU A 23 -26.06 -0.27 -1.09
C GLU A 23 -25.90 1.05 -1.87
N PHE A 24 -25.22 1.02 -3.02
CA PHE A 24 -25.07 2.19 -3.89
C PHE A 24 -26.37 2.50 -4.63
N VAL A 25 -27.13 1.48 -5.03
CA VAL A 25 -28.46 1.66 -5.65
C VAL A 25 -29.43 2.30 -4.66
N GLU A 26 -29.45 1.86 -3.41
CA GLU A 26 -30.29 2.48 -2.37
C GLU A 26 -29.82 3.91 -2.05
N ALA A 27 -28.51 4.16 -1.99
CA ALA A 27 -27.96 5.51 -1.81
C ALA A 27 -28.35 6.46 -2.96
N ALA A 28 -28.34 5.99 -4.21
CA ALA A 28 -28.75 6.77 -5.39
C ALA A 28 -30.20 7.25 -5.30
N ARG A 29 -31.11 6.41 -4.78
CA ARG A 29 -32.52 6.79 -4.56
C ARG A 29 -32.69 7.89 -3.52
N LEU A 30 -31.78 7.96 -2.56
CA LEU A 30 -31.77 8.99 -1.51
C LEU A 30 -31.06 10.27 -1.97
N ALA A 31 -30.21 10.20 -2.99
CA ALA A 31 -29.42 11.30 -3.53
C ALA A 31 -29.55 11.37 -5.06
N PRO A 32 -30.68 11.89 -5.59
CA PRO A 32 -30.85 12.11 -7.03
C PRO A 32 -29.90 13.21 -7.53
N ASP A 33 -29.51 13.12 -8.81
CA ASP A 33 -28.54 14.01 -9.46
C ASP A 33 -27.22 14.17 -8.68
N HIS A 34 -26.69 13.06 -8.15
CA HIS A 34 -25.51 13.04 -7.29
C HIS A 34 -24.45 12.03 -7.77
N TRP A 35 -23.21 12.25 -7.35
CA TRP A 35 -22.10 11.32 -7.57
C TRP A 35 -21.84 10.49 -6.31
N LEU A 36 -21.73 9.18 -6.48
CA LEU A 36 -21.52 8.20 -5.42
C LEU A 36 -20.14 7.55 -5.58
N TYR A 37 -19.22 7.87 -4.68
CA TYR A 37 -17.84 7.41 -4.74
C TYR A 37 -17.68 5.97 -4.27
N LEU A 38 -16.97 5.16 -5.05
CA LEU A 38 -16.51 3.83 -4.62
C LEU A 38 -15.07 3.96 -4.10
N ALA A 39 -14.90 3.82 -2.79
CA ALA A 39 -13.57 3.80 -2.16
C ALA A 39 -12.91 2.43 -2.27
N ASP A 40 -11.58 2.39 -2.33
CA ASP A 40 -10.82 1.15 -2.15
C ASP A 40 -11.02 0.63 -0.71
N PRO A 41 -11.44 -0.64 -0.52
CA PRO A 41 -11.65 -1.24 0.80
C PRO A 41 -10.43 -1.20 1.73
N ALA A 42 -9.22 -1.11 1.19
CA ALA A 42 -7.98 -1.00 1.96
C ALA A 42 -7.81 0.36 2.64
N TRP A 43 -8.52 1.41 2.20
CA TRP A 43 -8.49 2.71 2.86
C TRP A 43 -9.24 2.68 4.20
N LYS A 44 -8.57 3.09 5.29
CA LYS A 44 -9.08 3.03 6.69
C LYS A 44 -9.14 4.39 7.39
N GLY A 45 -9.10 5.49 6.65
CA GLY A 45 -9.13 6.83 7.22
C GLY A 45 -10.48 7.22 7.81
N GLU A 46 -10.50 8.31 8.58
CA GLU A 46 -11.74 8.95 9.03
C GLU A 46 -12.23 9.97 7.99
N GLY A 47 -13.55 10.07 7.83
CA GLY A 47 -14.18 11.05 6.93
C GLY A 47 -14.32 10.54 5.49
N PRO A 48 -14.44 11.44 4.50
CA PRO A 48 -14.46 11.05 3.09
C PRO A 48 -13.08 10.56 2.64
N PRO A 49 -13.01 9.54 1.76
CA PRO A 49 -11.76 9.09 1.19
C PRO A 49 -11.09 10.22 0.39
N PRO A 50 -9.75 10.35 0.45
CA PRO A 50 -9.03 11.22 -0.45
C PRO A 50 -9.14 10.70 -1.89
N GLU A 51 -9.01 11.59 -2.89
CA GLU A 51 -9.20 11.25 -4.30
C GLU A 51 -8.35 10.05 -4.73
N TRP A 52 -7.10 9.93 -4.28
CA TRP A 52 -6.24 8.80 -4.65
C TRP A 52 -6.73 7.42 -4.16
N ALA A 53 -7.63 7.38 -3.17
CA ALA A 53 -8.21 6.15 -2.60
C ALA A 53 -9.59 5.81 -3.18
N VAL A 54 -10.10 6.62 -4.10
CA VAL A 54 -11.38 6.38 -4.77
C VAL A 54 -11.11 5.62 -6.06
N ILE A 55 -11.75 4.47 -6.25
CA ILE A 55 -11.66 3.65 -7.47
C ILE A 55 -12.35 4.37 -8.64
N GLY A 56 -13.50 4.97 -8.36
CA GLY A 56 -14.31 5.70 -9.33
C GLY A 56 -15.64 6.11 -8.72
N GLN A 57 -16.58 6.52 -9.55
CA GLN A 57 -17.84 7.06 -9.10
C GLN A 57 -19.00 6.74 -10.04
N TRP A 58 -20.16 6.47 -9.44
CA TRP A 58 -21.43 6.33 -10.15
C TRP A 58 -22.22 7.64 -10.11
N ARG A 59 -22.90 8.01 -11.21
CA ARG A 59 -23.84 9.14 -11.23
C ARG A 59 -25.27 8.63 -11.16
N SER A 60 -26.05 9.19 -10.24
CA SER A 60 -27.51 9.06 -10.24
C SER A 60 -28.16 10.15 -11.10
N ASP A 61 -29.34 9.85 -11.65
CA ASP A 61 -30.19 10.85 -12.30
C ASP A 61 -31.24 11.44 -11.35
N SER A 62 -32.10 12.31 -11.87
CA SER A 62 -33.19 12.94 -11.10
C SER A 62 -34.22 11.97 -10.51
N ALA A 63 -34.29 10.73 -11.01
CA ALA A 63 -35.13 9.66 -10.46
C ALA A 63 -34.40 8.82 -9.40
N GLY A 64 -33.10 9.08 -9.18
CA GLY A 64 -32.25 8.31 -8.29
C GLY A 64 -31.80 6.97 -8.89
N GLU A 65 -31.86 6.82 -10.21
CA GLU A 65 -31.32 5.65 -10.91
C GLU A 65 -29.86 5.88 -11.25
N ILE A 66 -29.00 4.86 -11.06
CA ILE A 66 -27.59 4.94 -11.48
C ILE A 66 -27.53 4.79 -13.01
N VAL A 67 -26.94 5.78 -13.67
CA VAL A 67 -26.94 5.88 -15.14
C VAL A 67 -25.55 5.89 -15.75
N GLU A 68 -24.51 6.14 -14.97
CA GLU A 68 -23.16 6.37 -15.47
C GLU A 68 -22.10 5.94 -14.46
N TRP A 69 -20.97 5.43 -14.96
CA TRP A 69 -19.74 5.18 -14.22
C TRP A 69 -18.61 6.02 -14.80
N GLU A 70 -17.78 6.57 -13.92
CA GLU A 70 -16.56 7.27 -14.27
C GLU A 70 -15.39 6.69 -13.46
N ASP A 71 -14.38 6.19 -14.16
CA ASP A 71 -13.12 5.76 -13.56
C ASP A 71 -12.34 6.96 -13.02
N ASN A 72 -11.73 6.80 -11.85
CA ASN A 72 -10.87 7.85 -11.31
C ASN A 72 -9.43 7.69 -11.84
N PRO A 73 -8.91 8.64 -12.64
CA PRO A 73 -7.54 8.56 -13.16
C PRO A 73 -6.46 8.73 -12.08
N ASP A 74 -6.81 9.30 -10.93
CA ASP A 74 -5.88 9.53 -9.81
C ASP A 74 -5.87 8.38 -8.80
N TYR A 75 -6.67 7.33 -9.03
CA TYR A 75 -6.74 6.14 -8.19
C TYR A 75 -5.37 5.45 -8.07
N ARG A 76 -4.97 5.17 -6.84
CA ARG A 76 -3.80 4.35 -6.49
C ARG A 76 -4.29 2.99 -5.99
N PRO A 77 -4.08 1.91 -6.75
CA PRO A 77 -4.57 0.60 -6.35
C PRO A 77 -3.92 0.07 -5.07
N SER A 78 -4.74 -0.48 -4.17
CA SER A 78 -4.26 -1.25 -3.01
C SER A 78 -3.58 -2.56 -3.42
N PRO A 79 -2.90 -3.27 -2.50
CA PRO A 79 -2.27 -4.55 -2.80
C PRO A 79 -3.25 -5.57 -3.39
N GLU A 80 -4.47 -5.65 -2.85
CA GLU A 80 -5.51 -6.55 -3.33
C GLU A 80 -5.98 -6.15 -4.74
N ALA A 81 -6.19 -4.85 -4.98
CA ALA A 81 -6.55 -4.35 -6.31
C ALA A 81 -5.44 -4.56 -7.37
N MET A 82 -4.18 -4.60 -6.95
CA MET A 82 -3.03 -5.01 -7.79
C MET A 82 -2.99 -6.52 -8.07
N GLY A 83 -3.87 -7.32 -7.45
CA GLY A 83 -3.90 -8.77 -7.54
C GLY A 83 -2.78 -9.46 -6.77
N TRP A 84 -2.19 -8.79 -5.77
CA TRP A 84 -1.18 -9.40 -4.92
C TRP A 84 -1.84 -10.42 -3.95
N PRO A 85 -1.15 -11.52 -3.63
CA PRO A 85 -1.64 -12.50 -2.67
C PRO A 85 -1.67 -11.89 -1.26
N GLU A 86 -2.51 -12.48 -0.39
CA GLU A 86 -2.50 -12.15 1.04
C GLU A 86 -1.08 -12.27 1.59
N PRO A 87 -0.61 -11.26 2.35
CA PRO A 87 0.74 -11.27 2.88
C PRO A 87 1.02 -12.48 3.77
N LEU A 88 2.22 -13.05 3.60
CA LEU A 88 2.64 -14.25 4.31
C LEU A 88 3.07 -13.99 5.75
N ASP A 89 3.45 -12.75 6.07
CA ASP A 89 3.87 -12.32 7.40
C ASP A 89 3.63 -10.81 7.62
N PRO A 90 3.80 -10.28 8.85
CA PRO A 90 3.60 -8.84 9.12
C PRO A 90 4.55 -7.89 8.37
N VAL A 91 5.78 -8.31 8.06
CA VAL A 91 6.74 -7.49 7.30
C VAL A 91 6.29 -7.40 5.84
N ASP A 92 5.89 -8.52 5.25
CA ASP A 92 5.30 -8.56 3.91
C ASP A 92 4.05 -7.70 3.82
N ARG A 93 3.14 -7.76 4.82
CA ARG A 93 1.98 -6.86 4.89
C ARG A 93 2.40 -5.39 4.87
N ALA A 94 3.38 -5.02 5.70
CA ALA A 94 3.86 -3.65 5.77
C ALA A 94 4.51 -3.21 4.44
N VAL A 95 5.32 -4.07 3.81
CA VAL A 95 5.94 -3.79 2.50
C VAL A 95 4.88 -3.58 1.41
N GLN A 96 3.85 -4.42 1.37
CA GLN A 96 2.77 -4.30 0.40
C GLN A 96 2.00 -2.97 0.56
N LEU A 97 1.63 -2.63 1.79
CA LEU A 97 0.92 -1.39 2.10
C LEU A 97 1.78 -0.14 1.84
N ALA A 98 3.05 -0.15 2.26
CA ALA A 98 3.95 0.97 2.05
C ALA A 98 4.21 1.23 0.56
N THR A 99 4.37 0.17 -0.25
CA THR A 99 4.61 0.31 -1.68
C THR A 99 3.41 0.88 -2.43
N THR A 100 2.20 0.55 -1.99
CA THR A 100 0.95 1.05 -2.58
C THR A 100 0.50 2.39 -2.00
N GLY A 101 1.18 2.89 -0.96
CA GLY A 101 0.85 4.14 -0.27
C GLY A 101 -0.31 4.03 0.74
N TYR A 102 -0.75 2.81 1.05
CA TYR A 102 -1.80 2.52 2.04
C TYR A 102 -1.25 2.36 3.46
N GLY A 103 0.07 2.40 3.64
CA GLY A 103 0.73 2.37 4.94
C GLY A 103 2.02 3.19 4.96
N PRO A 104 2.45 3.67 6.12
CA PRO A 104 3.75 4.34 6.28
C PRO A 104 4.92 3.36 6.09
N VAL A 105 6.06 3.83 5.59
CA VAL A 105 7.29 3.02 5.44
C VAL A 105 7.84 2.62 6.82
N GLU A 106 7.57 3.43 7.83
CA GLU A 106 7.93 3.22 9.22
C GLU A 106 7.35 1.90 9.76
N ASP A 107 6.17 1.48 9.31
CA ASP A 107 5.57 0.20 9.70
C ASP A 107 6.42 -0.99 9.25
N VAL A 108 7.16 -0.86 8.14
CA VAL A 108 8.09 -1.90 7.68
C VAL A 108 9.24 -2.04 8.65
N THR A 109 9.84 -0.91 9.06
CA THR A 109 10.95 -0.91 10.03
C THR A 109 10.49 -1.41 11.40
N ALA A 110 9.28 -1.05 11.83
CA ALA A 110 8.70 -1.51 13.08
C ALA A 110 8.42 -3.03 13.06
N ALA A 111 7.86 -3.54 11.97
CA ALA A 111 7.63 -4.98 11.80
C ALA A 111 8.94 -5.78 11.76
N LEU A 112 10.00 -5.20 11.18
CA LEU A 112 11.31 -5.82 11.09
C LEU A 112 12.08 -5.84 12.41
N ALA A 113 11.93 -4.83 13.25
CA ALA A 113 12.73 -4.69 14.49
C ALA A 113 12.62 -5.89 15.44
N GLY A 114 11.49 -6.60 15.42
CA GLY A 114 11.25 -7.81 16.21
C GLY A 114 11.36 -9.13 15.44
N ALA A 115 11.72 -9.10 14.14
CA ALA A 115 11.69 -10.27 13.29
C ALA A 115 13.01 -11.07 13.33
N GLU A 116 12.88 -12.40 13.30
CA GLU A 116 13.97 -13.25 12.82
C GLU A 116 13.96 -13.24 11.31
N VAL A 117 15.15 -13.13 10.73
CA VAL A 117 15.31 -13.06 9.28
C VAL A 117 16.19 -14.19 8.78
N ALA A 118 15.82 -14.76 7.64
CA ALA A 118 16.61 -15.75 6.93
C ALA A 118 17.45 -15.07 5.85
N VAL A 119 18.75 -15.37 5.85
CA VAL A 119 19.72 -14.77 4.94
C VAL A 119 20.45 -15.89 4.19
N PRO A 120 20.39 -15.91 2.85
CA PRO A 120 21.21 -16.83 2.06
C PRO A 120 22.69 -16.58 2.32
N VAL A 121 23.47 -17.65 2.40
CA VAL A 121 24.91 -17.55 2.69
C VAL A 121 25.76 -18.24 1.63
N THR A 122 26.98 -17.74 1.46
CA THR A 122 28.00 -18.35 0.62
C THR A 122 28.52 -19.66 1.23
N ALA A 123 29.36 -20.38 0.49
CA ALA A 123 30.00 -21.61 0.99
C ALA A 123 30.83 -21.38 2.26
N ASP A 124 31.38 -20.17 2.43
CA ASP A 124 32.16 -19.77 3.60
C ASP A 124 31.28 -19.32 4.78
N GLY A 125 29.95 -19.26 4.60
CA GLY A 125 29.00 -18.86 5.62
C GLY A 125 28.72 -17.36 5.70
N GLU A 126 29.28 -16.56 4.79
CA GLU A 126 29.07 -15.11 4.70
C GLU A 126 27.72 -14.78 4.03
N PRO A 127 27.04 -13.67 4.38
CA PRO A 127 25.84 -13.23 3.68
C PRO A 127 26.06 -13.07 2.17
N VAL A 128 25.12 -13.57 1.38
CA VAL A 128 25.12 -13.36 -0.08
C VAL A 128 24.94 -11.86 -0.37
N ARG A 129 25.78 -11.34 -1.25
CA ARG A 129 25.72 -9.96 -1.75
C ARG A 129 25.15 -9.98 -3.15
N ALA A 130 24.27 -9.03 -3.43
CA ALA A 130 23.60 -8.88 -4.72
C ALA A 130 23.48 -7.40 -5.09
N SER A 131 22.92 -7.16 -6.27
CA SER A 131 22.55 -5.82 -6.74
C SER A 131 21.04 -5.76 -6.88
N ALA A 132 20.42 -4.70 -6.37
CA ALA A 132 19.06 -4.33 -6.74
C ALA A 132 19.01 -3.88 -8.22
N PRO A 133 17.82 -3.78 -8.84
CA PRO A 133 17.68 -3.38 -10.25
C PRO A 133 18.28 -2.01 -10.60
N ASP A 134 18.36 -1.12 -9.62
CA ASP A 134 18.93 0.22 -9.75
C ASP A 134 20.46 0.28 -9.53
N GLY A 135 21.10 -0.85 -9.21
CA GLY A 135 22.53 -0.93 -8.91
C GLY A 135 22.90 -0.86 -7.43
N THR A 136 21.93 -0.66 -6.53
CA THR A 136 22.18 -0.58 -5.08
C THR A 136 22.72 -1.92 -4.58
N ALA A 137 23.84 -1.89 -3.85
CA ALA A 137 24.43 -3.09 -3.23
C ALA A 137 23.53 -3.54 -2.08
N VAL A 138 23.10 -4.81 -2.11
CA VAL A 138 22.14 -5.35 -1.15
C VAL A 138 22.55 -6.72 -0.63
N VAL A 139 22.06 -7.05 0.56
CA VAL A 139 21.98 -8.42 1.07
C VAL A 139 20.51 -8.87 1.02
N PRO A 140 20.17 -9.96 0.32
CA PRO A 140 18.81 -10.50 0.33
C PRO A 140 18.43 -11.03 1.72
N VAL A 141 17.25 -10.66 2.20
CA VAL A 141 16.72 -11.00 3.52
C VAL A 141 15.29 -11.48 3.36
N TYR A 142 14.95 -12.58 4.01
CA TYR A 142 13.60 -13.17 3.94
C TYR A 142 12.98 -13.27 5.33
N THR A 143 11.74 -12.81 5.46
CA THR A 143 10.96 -12.89 6.70
C THR A 143 9.96 -14.04 6.67
N SER A 144 9.63 -14.54 5.47
CA SER A 144 8.73 -15.67 5.25
C SER A 144 9.47 -16.89 4.70
N PRO A 145 9.26 -18.09 5.28
CA PRO A 145 9.73 -19.35 4.68
C PRO A 145 9.22 -19.60 3.26
N GLY A 146 8.03 -19.08 2.92
CA GLY A 146 7.45 -19.22 1.59
C GLY A 146 8.28 -18.50 0.53
N TYR A 147 8.68 -17.25 0.79
CA TYR A 147 9.53 -16.49 -0.12
C TYR A 147 10.96 -17.02 -0.14
N LEU A 148 11.50 -17.45 1.00
CA LEU A 148 12.79 -18.11 1.04
C LEU A 148 12.80 -19.38 0.16
N HIS A 149 11.75 -20.19 0.20
CA HIS A 149 11.65 -21.41 -0.61
C HIS A 149 11.66 -21.11 -2.12
N SER A 150 11.06 -19.98 -2.53
CA SER A 150 11.07 -19.52 -3.92
C SER A 150 12.48 -19.17 -4.44
N LEU A 151 13.46 -18.91 -3.54
CA LEU A 151 14.87 -18.75 -3.91
C LEU A 151 15.54 -20.09 -4.29
N GLY A 152 14.93 -21.22 -3.92
CA GLY A 152 15.45 -22.57 -4.14
C GLY A 152 16.13 -23.18 -2.92
N GLN A 153 16.93 -24.23 -3.14
CA GLN A 153 17.58 -25.01 -2.05
C GLN A 153 18.93 -24.42 -1.59
N LEU A 154 19.08 -23.11 -1.65
CA LEU A 154 20.30 -22.46 -1.17
C LEU A 154 20.37 -22.55 0.36
N ARG A 155 21.57 -22.72 0.89
CA ARG A 155 21.79 -22.66 2.34
C ARG A 155 21.50 -21.24 2.82
N SER A 156 20.72 -21.14 3.89
CA SER A 156 20.48 -19.89 4.62
C SER A 156 20.78 -20.07 6.10
N VAL A 157 20.96 -18.95 6.79
CA VAL A 157 21.00 -18.88 8.24
C VAL A 157 19.84 -18.00 8.70
N THR A 158 19.19 -18.38 9.79
CA THR A 158 18.17 -17.57 10.46
C THR A 158 18.78 -16.94 11.69
N LEU A 159 18.61 -15.63 11.85
CA LEU A 159 19.15 -14.86 12.96
C LEU A 159 18.29 -13.62 13.22
N PRO A 160 18.35 -13.03 14.42
CA PRO A 160 17.74 -11.74 14.68
C PRO A 160 18.29 -10.66 13.74
N LEU A 161 17.44 -9.74 13.30
CA LEU A 161 17.86 -8.64 12.42
C LEU A 161 19.04 -7.83 12.99
N ALA A 162 19.02 -7.55 14.29
CA ALA A 162 20.11 -6.83 14.96
C ALA A 162 21.46 -7.54 14.80
N GLU A 163 21.49 -8.87 14.84
CA GLU A 163 22.70 -9.65 14.62
C GLU A 163 23.16 -9.58 13.16
N LEU A 164 22.22 -9.63 12.20
CA LEU A 164 22.54 -9.45 10.77
C LEU A 164 23.19 -8.09 10.51
N LEU A 165 22.68 -7.02 11.10
CA LEU A 165 23.22 -5.66 10.92
C LEU A 165 24.69 -5.56 11.34
N THR A 166 25.13 -6.33 12.34
CA THR A 166 26.56 -6.37 12.74
C THR A 166 27.47 -7.06 11.73
N ARG A 167 26.90 -7.88 10.84
CA ARG A 167 27.61 -8.64 9.80
C ARG A 167 27.47 -8.01 8.42
N LEU A 168 26.68 -6.94 8.31
CA LEU A 168 26.38 -6.34 7.03
C LEU A 168 27.63 -5.64 6.48
N PRO A 169 28.03 -5.90 5.22
CA PRO A 169 29.16 -5.19 4.64
C PRO A 169 28.85 -3.70 4.51
N ALA A 170 29.85 -2.85 4.74
CA ALA A 170 29.67 -1.40 4.66
C ALA A 170 29.05 -0.97 3.32
N GLY A 171 28.09 -0.05 3.37
CA GLY A 171 27.39 0.48 2.20
C GLY A 171 26.41 -0.50 1.53
N HIS A 172 26.05 -1.60 2.18
CA HIS A 172 24.99 -2.49 1.71
C HIS A 172 23.67 -2.19 2.41
N SER A 173 22.59 -2.24 1.64
CA SER A 173 21.22 -2.20 2.12
C SER A 173 20.67 -3.62 2.27
N LEU A 174 19.50 -3.77 2.90
CA LEU A 174 18.76 -5.02 2.92
C LEU A 174 17.77 -5.05 1.76
N SER A 175 17.65 -6.17 1.06
CA SER A 175 16.57 -6.40 0.09
C SER A 175 15.60 -7.42 0.67
N LEU A 176 14.44 -6.94 1.10
CA LEU A 176 13.42 -7.75 1.75
C LEU A 176 12.62 -8.57 0.75
N ASN A 177 12.47 -9.86 1.04
CA ASN A 177 11.61 -10.80 0.33
C ASN A 177 11.74 -10.67 -1.21
N SER A 178 12.97 -10.70 -1.74
CA SER A 178 13.23 -10.38 -3.15
C SER A 178 12.57 -11.34 -4.18
N SER A 179 11.97 -12.43 -3.71
CA SER A 179 11.19 -13.39 -4.49
C SER A 179 9.67 -13.24 -4.33
N ALA A 180 9.22 -12.25 -3.55
CA ALA A 180 7.81 -11.91 -3.39
C ALA A 180 7.29 -11.07 -4.58
N PRO A 181 5.96 -10.91 -4.72
CA PRO A 181 5.35 -10.04 -5.73
C PRO A 181 5.85 -8.59 -5.68
N VAL A 182 6.23 -8.14 -4.48
CA VAL A 182 6.86 -6.84 -4.22
C VAL A 182 8.03 -7.02 -3.26
N SER A 183 9.11 -6.29 -3.51
CA SER A 183 10.35 -6.26 -2.73
C SER A 183 10.64 -4.84 -2.30
N MET A 184 11.28 -4.67 -1.14
CA MET A 184 11.71 -3.37 -0.64
C MET A 184 13.20 -3.38 -0.32
N VAL A 185 13.90 -2.32 -0.74
CA VAL A 185 15.28 -2.08 -0.34
C VAL A 185 15.28 -1.10 0.84
N LEU A 186 15.88 -1.50 1.95
CA LEU A 186 16.01 -0.67 3.15
C LEU A 186 17.47 -0.40 3.46
N ALA A 187 17.79 0.86 3.69
CA ALA A 187 19.07 1.27 4.26
C ALA A 187 19.27 0.57 5.62
N ALA A 188 20.50 0.16 5.89
CA ALA A 188 20.84 -0.47 7.16
C ALA A 188 20.95 0.56 8.29
N GLU A 189 21.30 1.79 7.92
CA GLU A 189 21.36 2.95 8.80
C GLU A 189 19.99 3.23 9.41
N GLY A 190 19.95 3.43 10.74
CA GLY A 190 18.70 3.70 11.47
C GLY A 190 17.86 2.47 11.82
N LEU A 191 18.08 1.32 11.18
CA LEU A 191 17.31 0.09 11.47
C LEU A 191 17.61 -0.50 12.86
N ALA A 192 18.82 -0.24 13.39
CA ALA A 192 19.23 -0.64 14.74
C ALA A 192 18.66 0.26 15.86
N ASP A 193 18.23 1.48 15.54
CA ASP A 193 17.74 2.45 16.53
C ASP A 193 16.26 2.26 16.89
N GLY A 194 15.55 1.37 16.19
CA GLY A 194 14.12 1.13 16.33
C GLY A 194 13.25 2.29 15.79
N PRO A 195 11.92 2.13 15.72
CA PRO A 195 11.03 3.22 15.32
C PRO A 195 11.05 4.31 16.41
N GLY A 196 11.79 5.41 16.19
CA GLY A 196 11.75 6.54 17.13
C GLY A 196 12.95 7.49 17.20
N LYS A 197 13.89 7.50 16.25
CA LYS A 197 14.95 8.53 16.22
C LYS A 197 15.09 9.16 14.86
N THR A 198 14.08 9.93 14.46
CA THR A 198 14.28 11.03 13.52
C THR A 198 14.30 12.32 14.31
N GLU A 199 15.34 13.10 14.03
CA GLU A 199 15.84 14.26 14.75
C GLU A 199 14.76 15.31 15.07
N GLU A 200 14.78 15.83 16.30
CA GLU A 200 14.19 17.13 16.62
C GLU A 200 14.78 18.18 15.68
N GLU A 201 13.93 18.84 14.88
CA GLU A 201 14.34 20.02 14.12
C GLU A 201 14.91 21.10 15.05
N PRO A 202 16.09 21.67 14.75
CA PRO A 202 16.60 22.80 15.49
C PRO A 202 15.96 24.10 14.98
N GLY A 203 15.18 24.73 15.84
CA GLY A 203 15.12 26.19 15.94
C GLY A 203 14.02 26.90 15.16
N LYS A 204 12.87 27.09 15.82
CA LYS A 204 12.12 28.33 15.65
C LYS A 204 12.48 29.29 16.79
N ALA A 205 13.32 30.26 16.44
CA ALA A 205 13.72 31.36 17.31
C ALA A 205 12.51 32.01 17.97
N ALA A 206 12.65 32.25 19.27
CA ALA A 206 11.73 32.99 20.11
C ALA A 206 11.41 34.35 19.49
N GLY A 207 10.12 34.62 19.31
CA GLY A 207 9.61 35.96 19.04
C GLY A 207 9.85 36.86 20.23
N GLU A 208 10.45 38.01 19.95
CA GLU A 208 10.76 39.13 20.84
C GLU A 208 9.49 39.62 21.59
N PRO A 209 9.59 40.04 22.87
CA PRO A 209 8.45 40.57 23.60
C PRO A 209 8.16 42.02 23.19
N GLU A 210 6.92 42.29 22.74
CA GLU A 210 6.42 43.65 22.56
C GLU A 210 6.48 44.43 23.87
N THR A 211 7.13 45.60 23.83
CA THR A 211 7.14 46.58 24.91
C THR A 211 5.89 47.47 24.79
N PRO A 212 5.09 47.68 25.85
CA PRO A 212 4.01 48.67 25.79
C PRO A 212 4.57 50.07 26.05
N ALA A 213 4.22 51.03 25.19
CA ALA A 213 4.50 52.46 25.36
C ALA A 213 3.30 53.16 26.07
N PRO A 214 3.54 54.29 26.77
CA PRO A 214 2.62 54.88 27.76
C PRO A 214 1.40 55.61 27.18
#